data_AF-A0A7S2K1F9-F1
#
_entry.id   AF-A0A7S2K1F9-F1
#
_cell.length_a   1.000
_cell.length_b   1.000
_cell.length_c   1.000
_cell.angle_alpha   90.00
_cell.angle_beta   90.00
_cell.angle_gamma   90.00
#
_symmetry.space_group_name_H-M   'P 1'
#
loop_
_entity.id
_entity.type
_entity.pdbx_description
1 polymer ?
#
loop_
_entity_poly.entity_id
_entity_poly.type
_entity_poly.pdbx_seq_one_letter_code
_entity_poly.pdbx_strand_id
1 'polypeptide(L)'
;CALAFSRSTAGVTATSSLLRRRSAFARLHSTTTEGTADNVNVDYSNENNRNDQVFSAISSCGGIKVTVATTRNLVNELMLMHTMNPVPADALGRAVTCTLLMSNGMQPEQTLQVTMQG
;
A
#
# COMPACT_ATOMS: atom_id res chain seq x y z
N CYS A 1 23.85 -11.69 -2.68
CA CYS A 1 22.40 -12.00 -2.54
C CYS A 1 21.59 -10.96 -3.29
N ALA A 2 21.13 -11.27 -4.50
CA ALA A 2 20.33 -10.37 -5.32
C ALA A 2 18.87 -10.88 -5.33
N LEU A 3 17.93 -10.04 -4.91
CA LEU A 3 16.49 -10.29 -5.02
C LEU A 3 16.09 -10.04 -6.48
N ALA A 4 15.61 -11.07 -7.18
CA ALA A 4 15.11 -10.94 -8.54
C ALA A 4 13.69 -10.36 -8.52
N PHE A 5 13.57 -9.09 -8.88
CA PHE A 5 12.30 -8.38 -9.00
C PHE A 5 11.84 -8.47 -10.47
N SER A 6 10.81 -9.27 -10.75
CA SER A 6 10.20 -9.30 -12.09
C SER A 6 9.22 -8.13 -12.21
N ARG A 7 9.61 -7.09 -12.94
CA ARG A 7 8.80 -5.90 -13.24
C ARG A 7 8.32 -6.03 -14.69
N SER A 8 7.03 -6.26 -14.90
CA SER A 8 6.42 -6.20 -16.24
C SER A 8 6.33 -4.74 -16.66
N THR A 9 7.27 -4.27 -17.47
CA THR A 9 7.28 -2.91 -18.04
C THR A 9 6.81 -2.95 -19.49
N ALA A 10 5.55 -2.58 -19.73
CA ALA A 10 5.16 -2.05 -21.03
C ALA A 10 5.92 -0.72 -21.25
N GLY A 11 6.64 -0.64 -22.36
CA GLY A 11 7.68 0.37 -22.57
C GLY A 11 7.17 1.79 -22.74
N VAL A 12 8.01 2.74 -22.32
CA VAL A 12 8.16 4.06 -22.95
C VAL A 12 9.63 4.45 -22.85
N THR A 13 10.32 4.42 -23.98
CA THR A 13 11.65 5.04 -24.16
C THR A 13 11.44 6.54 -24.33
N ALA A 14 12.02 7.36 -23.45
CA ALA A 14 12.16 8.79 -23.67
C ALA A 14 13.57 9.25 -23.26
N THR A 15 14.43 9.40 -24.25
CA THR A 15 15.65 10.20 -24.18
C THR A 15 15.27 11.68 -24.34
N SER A 16 15.74 12.55 -23.46
CA SER A 16 16.38 13.81 -23.85
C SER A 16 16.79 14.64 -22.63
N SER A 17 18.03 15.09 -22.70
CA SER A 17 18.66 16.13 -21.91
C SER A 17 17.87 17.44 -21.92
N LEU A 18 17.84 18.16 -20.79
CA LEU A 18 18.40 19.52 -20.73
C LEU A 18 18.36 20.12 -19.31
N LEU A 19 19.56 20.54 -18.93
CA LEU A 19 19.99 21.35 -17.81
C LEU A 19 19.32 22.75 -17.81
N ARG A 20 18.68 23.18 -16.71
CA ARG A 20 18.56 24.61 -16.31
C ARG A 20 18.00 24.74 -14.88
N ARG A 21 18.89 24.89 -13.89
CA ARG A 21 19.19 26.14 -13.15
C ARG A 21 18.04 26.69 -12.28
N ARG A 22 18.30 26.60 -10.97
CA ARG A 22 18.06 27.61 -9.89
C ARG A 22 16.62 27.90 -9.50
N SER A 23 16.26 27.51 -8.27
CA SER A 23 16.36 28.39 -7.11
C SER A 23 16.07 27.62 -5.83
N ALA A 24 16.99 27.71 -4.88
CA ALA A 24 16.84 27.21 -3.53
C ALA A 24 15.68 27.93 -2.82
N PHE A 25 14.66 27.17 -2.42
CA PHE A 25 13.81 27.55 -1.31
C PHE A 25 14.08 26.53 -0.21
N ALA A 26 14.93 26.94 0.74
CA ALA A 26 15.39 26.12 1.85
C ALA A 26 14.19 25.67 2.69
N ARG A 27 13.90 24.35 2.69
CA ARG A 27 12.95 23.74 3.61
C ARG A 27 13.57 23.76 5.01
N LEU A 28 12.98 24.54 5.90
CA LEU A 28 13.35 24.67 7.29
C LEU A 28 13.17 23.30 7.99
N HIS A 29 14.26 22.79 8.58
CA HIS A 29 14.24 21.70 9.54
C HIS A 29 13.86 22.26 10.91
N SER A 30 12.81 21.72 11.54
CA SER A 30 12.59 21.88 12.98
C SER A 30 12.75 20.52 13.67
N THR A 31 13.90 20.33 14.32
CA THR A 31 14.13 19.26 15.28
C THR A 31 13.55 19.68 16.63
N THR A 32 12.53 18.97 17.09
CA THR A 32 12.12 18.99 18.49
C THR A 32 12.09 17.54 18.96
N THR A 33 12.99 17.22 19.88
CA THR A 33 13.21 15.88 20.44
C THR A 33 12.71 15.90 21.87
N GLU A 34 11.47 15.47 22.15
CA GLU A 34 11.02 15.14 23.52
C GLU A 34 9.90 14.06 23.50
N GLY A 35 10.16 12.93 24.15
CA GLY A 35 9.14 12.10 24.83
C GLY A 35 8.24 11.14 24.03
N THR A 36 8.64 9.88 23.96
CA THR A 36 7.82 8.64 23.97
C THR A 36 6.37 8.69 23.46
N ALA A 37 6.22 8.84 22.14
CA ALA A 37 5.26 8.08 21.36
C ALA A 37 5.96 7.82 20.03
N ASP A 38 5.97 6.59 19.53
CA ASP A 38 6.44 6.30 18.19
C ASP A 38 5.47 6.97 17.20
N ASN A 39 5.61 8.30 17.07
CA ASN A 39 5.02 9.09 16.01
C ASN A 39 5.79 8.69 14.77
N VAL A 40 5.45 7.53 14.21
CA VAL A 40 5.83 7.18 12.86
C VAL A 40 5.35 8.37 12.04
N ASN A 41 6.31 9.19 11.60
CA ASN A 41 6.04 10.23 10.63
C ASN A 41 5.66 9.49 9.35
N VAL A 42 4.38 9.12 9.24
CA VAL A 42 3.84 8.45 8.08
C VAL A 42 3.83 9.54 7.02
N ASP A 43 4.95 9.65 6.30
CA ASP A 43 5.05 10.55 5.16
C ASP A 43 4.05 10.07 4.12
N TYR A 44 2.85 10.65 4.16
CA TYR A 44 1.78 10.44 3.19
C TYR A 44 2.18 10.95 1.80
N SER A 45 3.34 11.61 1.66
CA SER A 45 3.88 12.09 0.38
C SER A 45 4.69 11.04 -0.37
N ASN A 46 4.92 9.85 0.20
CA ASN A 46 5.55 8.76 -0.54
C ASN A 46 4.65 8.35 -1.71
N GLU A 47 5.13 8.47 -2.95
CA GLU A 47 4.37 8.11 -4.15
C GLU A 47 3.86 6.67 -4.13
N ASN A 48 4.60 5.75 -3.49
CA ASN A 48 4.18 4.36 -3.34
C ASN A 48 2.98 4.18 -2.41
N ASN A 49 2.68 5.15 -1.54
CA ASN A 49 1.51 5.15 -0.66
C ASN A 49 0.31 5.93 -1.24
N ARG A 50 0.43 6.54 -2.44
CA ARG A 50 -0.72 7.24 -3.06
C ARG A 50 -1.83 6.29 -3.49
N ASN A 51 -1.47 5.06 -3.86
CA ASN A 51 -2.40 4.08 -4.39
C ASN A 51 -2.34 2.79 -3.56
N ASP A 52 -3.46 2.08 -3.52
CA ASP A 52 -3.53 0.74 -2.95
C ASP A 52 -2.77 -0.25 -3.85
N GLN A 53 -1.96 -1.10 -3.23
CA GLN A 53 -1.04 -2.01 -3.92
C GLN A 53 -1.08 -3.39 -3.27
N VAL A 54 -0.96 -4.43 -4.08
CA VAL A 54 -0.86 -5.83 -3.64
C VAL A 54 0.45 -6.40 -4.16
N PHE A 55 1.28 -6.90 -3.24
CA PHE A 55 2.54 -7.54 -3.52
C PHE A 55 2.51 -8.99 -3.07
N SER A 56 3.12 -9.86 -3.86
CA SER A 56 3.38 -11.24 -3.47
C SER A 56 4.87 -11.50 -3.62
N ALA A 57 5.49 -11.97 -2.55
CA ALA A 57 6.88 -12.38 -2.51
C ALA A 57 6.98 -13.85 -2.12
N ILE A 58 7.99 -14.55 -2.65
CA ILE A 58 8.28 -15.93 -2.31
C ILE A 58 9.64 -15.95 -1.62
N SER A 59 9.75 -16.73 -0.55
CA SER A 59 11.02 -16.95 0.14
C SER A 59 12.08 -17.48 -0.83
N SER A 60 13.35 -17.19 -0.58
CA SER A 60 14.46 -17.65 -1.43
C SER A 60 14.54 -19.19 -1.53
N CYS A 61 14.04 -19.90 -0.51
CA CYS A 61 13.94 -21.36 -0.51
C CYS A 61 12.65 -21.90 -1.17
N GLY A 62 11.77 -21.03 -1.67
CA GLY A 62 10.54 -21.40 -2.37
C GLY A 62 9.39 -21.92 -1.50
N GLY A 63 9.64 -22.23 -0.22
CA GLY A 63 8.66 -22.90 0.65
C GLY A 63 7.55 -22.02 1.22
N ILE A 64 7.66 -20.69 1.13
CA ILE A 64 6.70 -19.75 1.74
C ILE A 64 6.38 -18.63 0.74
N LYS A 65 5.09 -18.40 0.50
CA LYS A 65 4.56 -17.24 -0.23
C LYS A 65 3.97 -16.27 0.78
N VAL A 66 4.39 -15.01 0.71
CA VAL A 66 3.87 -13.91 1.54
C VAL A 66 3.20 -12.92 0.63
N THR A 67 1.94 -12.61 0.92
CA THR A 67 1.17 -11.58 0.22
C THR A 67 0.92 -10.42 1.18
N VAL A 68 1.20 -9.20 0.71
CA VAL A 68 1.00 -7.95 1.45
C VAL A 68 0.12 -7.04 0.62
N ALA A 69 -0.85 -6.39 1.24
CA ALA A 69 -1.75 -5.45 0.58
C ALA A 69 -1.87 -4.17 1.39
N THR A 70 -1.91 -3.04 0.70
CA THR A 70 -2.31 -1.74 1.27
C THR A 70 -3.68 -1.40 0.70
N THR A 71 -4.67 -1.15 1.57
CA THR A 71 -6.10 -1.02 1.23
C THR A 71 -6.71 0.29 1.77
N ARG A 72 -5.88 1.33 1.92
CA ARG A 72 -6.29 2.57 2.59
C ARG A 72 -7.33 3.33 1.78
N ASN A 73 -7.12 3.48 0.48
CA ASN A 73 -8.04 4.23 -0.37
C ASN A 73 -9.36 3.48 -0.53
N LEU A 74 -9.29 2.16 -0.72
CA LEU A 74 -10.45 1.28 -0.80
C LEU A 74 -11.31 1.33 0.47
N VAL A 75 -10.69 1.24 1.65
CA VAL A 75 -11.44 1.34 2.91
C VAL A 75 -12.04 2.74 3.08
N ASN A 76 -11.32 3.79 2.69
CA ASN A 76 -11.85 5.15 2.73
C ASN A 76 -13.06 5.34 1.79
N GLU A 77 -13.02 4.77 0.60
CA GLU A 77 -14.16 4.78 -0.33
C GLU A 77 -15.36 4.01 0.25
N LEU A 78 -15.14 2.84 0.85
CA LEU A 78 -16.19 2.06 1.51
C LEU A 78 -16.81 2.82 2.69
N MET A 79 -15.99 3.51 3.48
CA MET A 79 -16.45 4.38 4.58
C MET A 79 -17.33 5.52 4.08
N LEU A 80 -16.95 6.17 2.98
CA LEU A 80 -17.73 7.26 2.37
C LEU A 80 -19.04 6.75 1.77
N MET A 81 -19.03 5.60 1.09
CA MET A 81 -20.23 5.02 0.47
C MET A 81 -21.28 4.57 1.49
N HIS A 82 -20.86 4.04 2.63
CA HIS A 82 -21.77 3.49 3.65
C HIS A 82 -21.95 4.39 4.88
N THR A 83 -21.40 5.62 4.87
CA THR A 83 -21.49 6.59 5.97
C THR A 83 -21.24 5.96 7.35
N MET A 84 -20.13 5.22 7.47
CA MET A 84 -19.86 4.38 8.65
C MET A 84 -19.21 5.16 9.80
N ASN A 85 -19.54 4.76 11.04
CA ASN A 85 -18.84 5.20 12.26
C ASN A 85 -17.44 4.52 12.34
N PRO A 86 -16.46 5.01 13.12
CA PRO A 86 -15.09 4.50 13.05
C PRO A 86 -14.95 3.05 13.57
N VAL A 87 -15.83 2.59 14.45
CA VAL A 87 -15.83 1.21 14.99
C VAL A 87 -16.17 0.16 13.92
N PRO A 88 -17.31 0.23 13.21
CA PRO A 88 -17.59 -0.69 12.12
C PRO A 88 -16.63 -0.52 10.94
N ALA A 89 -16.06 0.67 10.74
CA ALA A 89 -15.06 0.90 9.71
C ALA A 89 -13.75 0.14 9.96
N ASP A 90 -13.26 0.06 11.21
CA ASP A 90 -12.07 -0.75 11.53
C ASP A 90 -12.33 -2.25 11.28
N ALA A 91 -13.49 -2.75 11.73
CA ALA A 91 -13.87 -4.14 11.52
C ALA A 91 -13.98 -4.48 10.03
N LEU A 92 -14.62 -3.60 9.25
CA LEU A 92 -14.74 -3.74 7.81
C LEU A 92 -13.39 -3.65 7.10
N GLY A 93 -12.51 -2.73 7.49
CA GLY A 93 -11.18 -2.61 6.92
C GLY A 93 -10.33 -3.87 7.09
N ARG A 94 -10.40 -4.51 8.27
CA ARG A 94 -9.76 -5.80 8.53
C ARG A 94 -10.36 -6.92 7.67
N ALA A 95 -11.68 -6.97 7.57
CA ALA A 95 -12.38 -8.00 6.78
C ALA A 95 -12.09 -7.89 5.29
N VAL A 96 -12.08 -6.68 4.73
CA VAL A 96 -11.76 -6.42 3.32
C VAL A 96 -10.32 -6.82 3.02
N THR A 97 -9.38 -6.42 3.88
CA THR A 97 -7.96 -6.77 3.71
C THR A 97 -7.75 -8.27 3.80
N CYS A 98 -8.41 -8.94 4.76
CA CYS A 98 -8.37 -10.40 4.89
C CYS A 98 -8.91 -11.09 3.62
N THR A 99 -10.06 -10.63 3.11
CA THR A 99 -10.69 -11.19 1.91
C THR A 99 -9.79 -11.04 0.68
N LEU A 100 -9.11 -9.89 0.54
CA LEU A 100 -8.19 -9.63 -0.56
C LEU A 100 -6.92 -10.50 -0.51
N LEU A 101 -6.43 -10.81 0.70
CA LEU A 101 -5.31 -11.72 0.87
C LEU A 101 -5.71 -13.18 0.61
N MET A 102 -6.93 -13.57 1.01
CA MET A 102 -7.47 -14.91 0.75
C MET A 102 -7.71 -15.16 -0.75
N SER A 103 -8.14 -14.15 -1.49
CA SER A 103 -8.32 -14.27 -2.94
C SER A 103 -6.98 -14.40 -3.69
N ASN A 104 -5.85 -14.05 -3.05
CA ASN A 104 -4.51 -14.15 -3.64
C ASN A 104 -3.98 -15.59 -3.66
N GLY A 105 -4.61 -16.43 -4.46
CA GLY A 105 -4.32 -17.86 -4.58
C GLY A 105 -5.47 -18.65 -5.20
N MET A 106 -6.62 -18.01 -5.43
CA MET A 106 -7.77 -18.60 -6.10
C MET A 106 -7.67 -18.44 -7.62
N GLN A 107 -8.36 -19.32 -8.35
CA GLN A 107 -8.48 -19.21 -9.81
C GLN A 107 -9.30 -17.97 -10.17
N PRO A 108 -9.01 -17.28 -11.29
CA PRO A 108 -9.62 -15.99 -11.62
C PRO A 108 -11.14 -16.06 -11.84
N GLU A 109 -11.68 -17.25 -12.12
CA GLU A 109 -13.13 -17.48 -12.29
C GLU A 109 -13.86 -17.74 -10.96
N GLN A 110 -13.13 -17.91 -9.86
CA GLN A 110 -13.71 -18.22 -8.56
C GLN A 110 -13.93 -16.96 -7.75
N THR A 111 -15.17 -16.76 -7.30
CA THR A 111 -15.53 -15.68 -6.40
C THR A 111 -15.38 -16.12 -4.95
N LEU A 112 -14.83 -15.23 -4.12
CA LEU A 112 -14.74 -15.41 -2.67
C LEU A 112 -15.74 -14.46 -2.01
N GLN A 113 -16.61 -15.00 -1.17
CA GLN A 113 -17.52 -14.23 -0.33
C GLN A 113 -17.24 -14.55 1.14
N VAL A 114 -16.90 -13.51 1.91
CA VAL A 114 -16.72 -13.61 3.37
C VAL A 114 -17.90 -12.92 4.04
N THR A 115 -18.65 -13.66 4.85
CA THR A 115 -19.77 -13.15 5.63
C THR A 115 -19.41 -13.28 7.11
N MET A 116 -19.47 -12.17 7.85
CA MET A 116 -19.25 -12.17 9.30
C MET A 116 -20.62 -12.20 10.00
N GLN A 117 -20.80 -13.15 10.91
CA GLN A 117 -21.93 -13.17 11.85
C GLN A 117 -21.38 -13.05 13.27
N GLY A 118 -22.01 -12.21 14.09
CA GLY A 118 -21.65 -11.94 15.48
C GLY A 118 -22.83 -12.20 16.40
#